data_AF-A0A9W9YSR7-F1
#
_entry.id   AF-A0A9W9YSR7-F1
#
_cell.length_a   1.000
_cell.length_b   1.000
_cell.length_c   1.000
_cell.angle_alpha   90.00
_cell.angle_beta   90.00
_cell.angle_gamma   90.00
#
_symmetry.space_group_name_H-M   'P 1'
#
loop_
_entity.id
_entity.type
_entity.pdbx_description
1 polymer ?
#
loop_
_entity_poly.entity_id
_entity_poly.type
_entity_poly.pdbx_seq_one_letter_code
_entity_poly.pdbx_strand_id
1 'polypeptide(L)'
;MLRRKSRAALEKCGTIGHSEQSYEYWNTYRCNTTNQRCKDVACRGYPIGMENQKIPDENIAASSWQEPFHSFRPEAGRLNKDDGVWCPNTLGDADKQYYLQVEFPARYNVCSVATQGSPLYDTDWVTKYHIQYSMDGKDFTLYTENNGTVKVQYTVNSLGL
;
A
#
# COMPACT_ATOMS: atom_id res chain seq x y z
N MET A 1 14.21 4.92 -1.23
CA MET A 1 14.51 4.03 -0.08
C MET A 1 13.56 4.39 1.05
N LEU A 2 12.38 3.76 1.09
CA LEU A 2 11.38 4.03 2.14
C LEU A 2 11.72 3.16 3.34
N ARG A 3 11.78 3.74 4.52
CA ARG A 3 12.30 3.08 5.71
C ARG A 3 11.38 3.37 6.91
N ARG A 4 11.16 2.32 7.72
CA ARG A 4 10.50 2.15 9.04
C ARG A 4 8.97 2.19 9.14
N LYS A 5 8.26 3.14 8.55
CA LYS A 5 6.79 3.09 8.43
C LYS A 5 6.40 3.51 7.02
N SER A 6 5.44 2.82 6.41
CA SER A 6 4.82 3.25 5.15
C SER A 6 3.35 3.51 5.38
N ARG A 7 2.90 4.70 5.00
CA ARG A 7 1.49 5.05 4.84
C ARG A 7 1.16 4.97 3.37
N ALA A 8 0.15 4.20 3.01
CA ALA A 8 -0.60 4.46 1.79
C ALA A 8 -1.71 5.43 2.20
N ALA A 9 -1.60 6.68 1.77
CA ALA A 9 -2.69 7.65 1.86
C ALA A 9 -3.63 7.36 0.70
N LEU A 10 -4.79 6.78 1.00
CA LEU A 10 -5.82 6.44 0.03
C LEU A 10 -6.77 7.63 -0.08
N GLU A 11 -6.96 8.16 -1.29
CA GLU A 11 -7.78 9.36 -1.45
C GLU A 11 -9.28 9.03 -1.39
N LYS A 12 -9.73 7.87 -1.91
CA LYS A 12 -11.14 7.41 -1.86
C LYS A 12 -11.25 5.89 -2.05
N CYS A 13 -12.26 5.27 -1.45
CA CYS A 13 -12.88 4.04 -1.99
C CYS A 13 -13.80 4.49 -3.14
N GLY A 14 -13.42 4.21 -4.39
CA GLY A 14 -14.17 4.57 -5.60
C GLY A 14 -15.12 3.44 -6.04
N THR A 15 -16.05 3.73 -6.97
CA THR A 15 -17.31 2.97 -7.13
C THR A 15 -17.55 2.10 -8.39
N ILE A 16 -16.64 1.93 -9.38
CA ILE A 16 -16.77 0.81 -10.39
C ILE A 16 -15.43 0.12 -10.83
N GLY A 17 -15.24 -1.20 -10.60
CA GLY A 17 -13.97 -1.96 -10.85
C GLY A 17 -13.85 -3.33 -10.11
N HIS A 18 -13.12 -4.32 -10.64
CA HIS A 18 -13.06 -5.68 -10.04
C HIS A 18 -11.99 -5.83 -8.92
N SER A 19 -12.17 -6.81 -8.02
CA SER A 19 -11.37 -7.13 -6.82
C SER A 19 -9.95 -7.69 -7.08
N GLU A 20 -9.41 -7.55 -8.28
CA GLU A 20 -8.16 -8.18 -8.69
C GLU A 20 -6.91 -7.48 -8.12
N GLN A 21 -5.86 -8.25 -7.86
CA GLN A 21 -4.59 -7.73 -7.38
C GLN A 21 -3.88 -6.93 -8.48
N SER A 22 -3.37 -5.77 -8.11
CA SER A 22 -2.48 -4.98 -8.95
C SER A 22 -1.13 -4.80 -8.26
N TYR A 23 -0.05 -4.93 -9.04
CA TYR A 23 1.32 -4.81 -8.57
C TYR A 23 1.98 -3.62 -9.23
N GLU A 24 2.57 -2.73 -8.43
CA GLU A 24 3.38 -1.65 -8.98
C GLU A 24 4.82 -1.68 -8.46
N TYR A 25 5.77 -1.80 -9.40
CA TYR A 25 7.20 -1.94 -9.12
C TYR A 25 7.93 -0.62 -9.33
N TRP A 26 8.85 -0.29 -8.41
CA TRP A 26 9.54 0.99 -8.42
C TRP A 26 11.00 0.72 -8.80
N ASN A 27 11.42 1.19 -9.99
CA ASN A 27 12.78 1.19 -10.55
C ASN A 27 13.78 0.21 -9.86
N THR A 28 13.94 -1.00 -10.39
CA THR A 28 14.74 -2.08 -9.77
C THR A 28 16.24 -2.04 -10.06
N TYR A 29 16.77 -1.00 -10.70
CA TYR A 29 18.17 -0.96 -11.10
C TYR A 29 19.05 -0.27 -10.04
N ARG A 30 19.78 -1.08 -9.26
CA ARG A 30 21.01 -0.64 -8.58
C ARG A 30 22.19 -0.99 -9.47
N CYS A 31 22.74 0.01 -10.16
CA CYS A 31 23.96 -0.16 -10.94
C CYS A 31 25.15 0.24 -10.08
N ASN A 32 26.04 -0.70 -9.77
CA ASN A 32 27.33 -0.40 -9.15
C ASN A 32 28.30 -0.06 -10.28
N THR A 33 28.85 1.16 -10.31
CA THR A 33 29.77 1.62 -11.36
C THR A 33 31.12 0.96 -11.20
N THR A 34 31.29 -0.23 -11.77
CA THR A 34 32.54 -0.74 -12.37
C THR A 34 32.28 -2.16 -12.90
N ASN A 35 32.10 -2.26 -14.22
CA ASN A 35 32.03 -3.49 -15.01
C ASN A 35 30.96 -4.55 -14.64
N GLN A 36 29.93 -4.57 -15.50
CA GLN A 36 29.07 -5.69 -15.89
C GLN A 36 27.87 -6.05 -15.00
N ARG A 37 26.68 -5.88 -15.62
CA ARG A 37 25.31 -6.20 -15.20
C ARG A 37 24.82 -5.47 -13.94
N CYS A 38 23.94 -4.49 -14.12
CA CYS A 38 23.01 -4.12 -13.06
C CYS A 38 22.26 -5.40 -12.68
N LYS A 39 22.52 -5.95 -11.48
CA LYS A 39 21.73 -7.07 -10.97
C LYS A 39 20.32 -6.54 -10.79
N ASP A 40 19.36 -7.14 -11.50
CA ASP A 40 17.95 -6.97 -11.19
C ASP A 40 17.75 -7.53 -9.78
N VAL A 41 17.71 -6.65 -8.78
CA VAL A 41 17.24 -7.00 -7.45
C VAL A 41 15.73 -6.96 -7.54
N ALA A 42 15.17 -7.93 -8.27
CA ALA A 42 13.75 -7.99 -8.49
C ALA A 42 13.07 -8.11 -7.13
N CYS A 43 12.28 -7.11 -6.77
CA CYS A 43 11.41 -7.15 -5.59
C CYS A 43 10.27 -8.17 -5.74
N ARG A 44 10.15 -8.76 -6.93
CA ARG A 44 9.24 -9.84 -7.26
C ARG A 44 9.56 -11.07 -6.43
N GLY A 45 8.54 -11.62 -5.76
CA GLY A 45 8.63 -12.86 -5.01
C GLY A 45 9.17 -12.75 -3.58
N TYR A 46 9.44 -11.54 -3.08
CA TYR A 46 9.90 -11.32 -1.70
C TYR A 46 8.90 -10.47 -0.89
N PRO A 47 7.69 -10.99 -0.58
CA PRO A 47 6.71 -10.27 0.21
C PRO A 47 7.23 -10.02 1.63
N ILE A 48 6.99 -8.81 2.14
CA ILE A 48 7.50 -8.38 3.46
C ILE A 48 6.70 -9.00 4.62
N GLY A 49 5.42 -9.33 4.39
CA GLY A 49 4.64 -10.06 5.39
C GLY A 49 3.18 -9.66 5.57
N MET A 50 2.61 -8.84 4.67
CA MET A 50 1.21 -8.41 4.77
C MET A 50 0.24 -9.59 4.59
N GLU A 51 0.40 -10.39 3.55
CA GLU A 51 -0.51 -11.50 3.23
C GLU A 51 -0.38 -12.67 4.23
N ASN A 52 0.85 -13.09 4.54
CA ASN A 52 1.11 -14.27 5.37
C ASN A 52 1.20 -13.99 6.88
N GLN A 53 0.69 -12.84 7.35
CA GLN A 53 0.67 -12.43 8.77
C GLN A 53 2.03 -12.31 9.46
N LYS A 54 3.15 -12.33 8.72
CA LYS A 54 4.47 -12.07 9.30
C LYS A 54 4.59 -10.63 9.83
N ILE A 55 3.82 -9.69 9.28
CA ILE A 55 3.53 -8.42 9.92
C ILE A 55 2.32 -8.64 10.84
N PRO A 56 2.45 -8.49 12.17
CA PRO A 56 1.35 -8.67 13.12
C PRO A 56 0.20 -7.65 12.92
N ASP A 57 -1.01 -7.98 13.35
CA ASP A 57 -2.18 -7.09 13.24
C ASP A 57 -1.96 -5.76 13.98
N GLU A 58 -1.31 -5.80 15.15
CA GLU A 58 -0.97 -4.61 15.95
C GLU A 58 -0.03 -3.62 15.23
N ASN A 59 0.64 -4.08 14.18
CA ASN A 59 1.50 -3.25 13.33
C ASN A 59 0.74 -2.60 12.16
N ILE A 60 -0.57 -2.83 12.03
CA ILE A 60 -1.42 -2.27 10.99
C ILE A 60 -2.42 -1.32 11.64
N ALA A 61 -2.30 -0.03 11.33
CA ALA A 61 -3.15 1.02 11.86
C ALA A 61 -3.76 1.83 10.72
N ALA A 62 -4.81 2.59 10.98
CA ALA A 62 -5.39 3.48 9.98
C ALA A 62 -5.85 4.80 10.59
N SER A 63 -6.14 5.79 9.73
CA SER A 63 -6.77 7.05 10.12
C SER A 63 -8.13 6.86 10.79
N SER A 64 -8.88 5.86 10.30
CA SER A 64 -10.20 5.46 10.75
C SER A 64 -10.56 4.14 10.09
N TRP A 65 -11.62 3.50 10.58
CA TRP A 65 -12.27 2.38 9.92
C TRP A 65 -13.77 2.47 10.17
N GLN A 66 -14.57 1.82 9.34
CA GLN A 66 -16.03 1.90 9.42
C GLN A 66 -16.57 1.00 10.55
N GLU A 67 -16.72 1.59 11.73
CA GLU A 67 -17.34 0.95 12.89
C GLU A 67 -18.85 0.71 12.66
N PRO A 68 -19.45 -0.35 13.26
CA PRO A 68 -18.83 -1.37 14.11
C PRO A 68 -18.33 -2.62 13.34
N PHE A 69 -18.16 -2.53 12.02
CA PHE A 69 -17.93 -3.72 11.19
C PHE A 69 -16.47 -4.20 11.29
N HIS A 70 -16.26 -5.30 12.01
CA HIS A 70 -14.93 -5.88 12.23
C HIS A 70 -14.20 -6.26 10.92
N SER A 71 -14.93 -6.62 9.88
CA SER A 71 -14.40 -6.93 8.55
C SER A 71 -13.78 -5.71 7.84
N PHE A 72 -13.98 -4.49 8.36
CA PHE A 72 -13.43 -3.23 7.82
C PHE A 72 -12.23 -2.67 8.58
N ARG A 73 -11.76 -3.37 9.62
CA ARG A 73 -10.65 -2.93 10.45
C ARG A 73 -9.33 -2.84 9.66
N PRO A 74 -8.34 -2.06 10.14
CA PRO A 74 -7.07 -1.88 9.43
C PRO A 74 -6.37 -3.21 9.10
N GLU A 75 -6.33 -4.15 10.04
CA GLU A 75 -5.70 -5.47 9.88
C GLU A 75 -6.40 -6.38 8.85
N ALA A 76 -7.63 -6.04 8.47
CA ALA A 76 -8.36 -6.73 7.40
C ALA A 76 -7.88 -6.29 6.00
N GLY A 77 -7.12 -5.20 5.87
CA GLY A 77 -6.53 -4.72 4.61
C GLY A 77 -5.34 -5.54 4.09
N ARG A 78 -5.35 -6.86 4.28
CA ARG A 78 -4.33 -7.79 3.79
C ARG A 78 -4.70 -8.30 2.40
N LEU A 79 -3.71 -8.49 1.53
CA LEU A 79 -3.88 -9.17 0.25
C LEU A 79 -4.40 -10.59 0.44
N ASN A 80 -5.25 -11.06 -0.46
CA ASN A 80 -5.84 -12.41 -0.50
C ASN A 80 -6.56 -12.81 0.78
N LYS A 81 -7.13 -11.83 1.47
CA LYS A 81 -8.07 -12.06 2.55
C LYS A 81 -9.46 -12.09 1.94
N ASP A 82 -10.21 -13.16 2.17
CA ASP A 82 -11.53 -13.36 1.53
C ASP A 82 -12.68 -12.80 2.39
N ASP A 83 -12.42 -12.51 3.67
CA ASP A 83 -13.42 -12.15 4.69
C ASP A 83 -13.27 -10.72 5.22
N GLY A 84 -12.44 -9.89 4.58
CA GLY A 84 -12.17 -8.54 5.08
C GLY A 84 -11.40 -7.63 4.13
N VAL A 85 -11.50 -6.33 4.40
CA VAL A 85 -10.84 -5.25 3.68
C VAL A 85 -10.64 -4.08 4.65
N TRP A 86 -9.72 -3.16 4.40
CA TRP A 86 -9.74 -1.90 5.15
C TRP A 86 -10.65 -0.88 4.46
N CYS A 87 -11.67 -0.40 5.16
CA CYS A 87 -12.53 0.70 4.70
C CYS A 87 -12.52 1.84 5.73
N PRO A 88 -12.05 3.06 5.37
CA PRO A 88 -12.09 4.18 6.28
C PRO A 88 -13.52 4.62 6.57
N ASN A 89 -13.75 5.18 7.76
CA ASN A 89 -14.99 5.90 8.01
C ASN A 89 -14.98 7.23 7.23
N THR A 90 -15.77 7.29 6.16
CA THR A 90 -15.89 8.43 5.25
C THR A 90 -17.00 9.41 5.63
N LEU A 91 -17.71 9.15 6.74
CA LEU A 91 -18.76 10.04 7.21
C LEU A 91 -18.15 11.37 7.71
N GLY A 92 -18.72 12.48 7.25
CA GLY A 92 -18.56 13.79 7.88
C GLY A 92 -17.39 14.66 7.39
N ASP A 93 -16.56 14.23 6.43
CA ASP A 93 -15.51 15.11 5.91
C ASP A 93 -15.03 14.71 4.49
N ALA A 94 -15.27 15.62 3.53
CA ALA A 94 -14.85 15.45 2.14
C ALA A 94 -13.35 15.73 1.93
N ASP A 95 -12.72 16.47 2.86
CA ASP A 95 -11.33 16.92 2.76
C ASP A 95 -10.38 16.10 3.64
N LYS A 96 -10.91 15.11 4.37
CA LYS A 96 -10.12 14.23 5.23
C LYS A 96 -9.26 13.28 4.40
N GLN A 97 -7.96 13.26 4.72
CA GLN A 97 -7.03 12.30 4.17
C GLN A 97 -7.14 10.97 4.94
N TYR A 98 -7.46 9.90 4.22
CA TYR A 98 -7.51 8.56 4.78
C TYR A 98 -6.19 7.85 4.56
N TYR A 99 -5.71 7.10 5.55
CA TYR A 99 -4.48 6.34 5.40
C TYR A 99 -4.55 4.98 6.07
N LEU A 100 -3.93 3.99 5.43
CA LEU A 100 -3.51 2.74 6.05
C LEU A 100 -2.02 2.81 6.30
N GLN A 101 -1.63 2.58 7.55
CA GLN A 101 -0.27 2.63 8.03
C GLN A 101 0.20 1.23 8.40
N VAL A 102 1.35 0.84 7.85
CA VAL A 102 2.04 -0.39 8.20
C VAL A 102 3.35 -0.05 8.89
N GLU A 103 3.50 -0.56 10.11
CA GLU A 103 4.72 -0.46 10.91
C GLU A 103 5.58 -1.70 10.72
N PHE A 104 6.81 -1.52 10.26
CA PHE A 104 7.71 -2.65 10.11
C PHE A 104 8.57 -2.82 11.36
N PRO A 105 8.80 -4.06 11.84
CA PRO A 105 9.62 -4.32 13.03
C PRO A 105 11.10 -3.96 12.86
N ALA A 106 11.53 -3.76 11.61
CA ALA A 106 12.90 -3.40 11.25
C ALA A 106 12.91 -2.40 10.09
N ARG A 107 14.11 -1.95 9.69
CA ARG A 107 14.27 -1.14 8.47
C ARG A 107 14.16 -2.06 7.26
N TYR A 108 13.13 -1.86 6.44
CA TYR A 108 12.97 -2.53 5.16
C TYR A 108 13.31 -1.60 3.99
N ASN A 109 13.69 -2.20 2.86
CA ASN A 109 13.71 -1.51 1.58
C ASN A 109 12.42 -1.88 0.85
N VAL A 110 11.43 -0.99 0.90
CA VAL A 110 10.20 -1.16 0.11
C VAL A 110 10.46 -0.67 -1.31
N CYS A 111 10.12 -1.50 -2.27
CA CYS A 111 10.37 -1.27 -3.70
C CYS A 111 9.19 -1.65 -4.61
N SER A 112 8.14 -2.21 -4.02
CA SER A 112 6.85 -2.40 -4.68
C SER A 112 5.76 -2.41 -3.64
N VAL A 113 4.57 -2.00 -4.05
CA VAL A 113 3.34 -2.14 -3.27
C VAL A 113 2.34 -2.86 -4.16
N ALA A 114 1.68 -3.86 -3.59
CA ALA A 114 0.55 -4.52 -4.21
C ALA A 114 -0.73 -4.06 -3.50
N THR A 115 -1.75 -3.81 -4.30
CA THR A 115 -3.07 -3.34 -3.84
C THR A 115 -4.14 -4.26 -4.40
N GLN A 116 -5.21 -4.46 -3.65
CA GLN A 116 -6.35 -5.27 -4.05
C GLN A 116 -7.64 -4.56 -3.64
N GLY A 117 -8.69 -4.74 -4.45
CA GLY A 117 -10.03 -4.29 -4.11
C GLY A 117 -10.66 -5.13 -3.00
N SER A 118 -11.86 -4.74 -2.60
CA SER A 118 -12.65 -5.47 -1.60
C SER A 118 -13.07 -6.84 -2.13
N PRO A 119 -12.91 -7.92 -1.35
CA PRO A 119 -13.51 -9.22 -1.64
C PRO A 119 -15.00 -9.26 -1.25
N LEU A 120 -15.46 -8.29 -0.45
CA LEU A 120 -16.83 -8.24 0.09
C LEU A 120 -17.80 -7.51 -0.84
N TYR A 121 -17.29 -6.56 -1.62
CA TYR A 121 -18.05 -5.73 -2.53
C TYR A 121 -17.24 -5.47 -3.80
N ASP A 122 -17.75 -5.93 -4.94
CA ASP A 122 -17.14 -5.72 -6.27
C ASP A 122 -17.18 -4.26 -6.75
N THR A 123 -17.61 -3.33 -5.90
CA THR A 123 -17.70 -1.89 -6.17
C THR A 123 -16.69 -1.07 -5.39
N ASP A 124 -15.83 -1.70 -4.58
CA ASP A 124 -15.00 -1.00 -3.61
C ASP A 124 -13.50 -1.27 -3.84
N TRP A 125 -12.78 -0.33 -4.45
CA TRP A 125 -11.30 -0.29 -4.46
C TRP A 125 -10.81 1.16 -4.47
N VAL A 126 -9.52 1.32 -4.23
CA VAL A 126 -8.87 2.62 -4.32
C VAL A 126 -8.27 2.83 -5.68
N THR A 127 -8.61 3.92 -6.35
CA THR A 127 -8.14 4.23 -7.71
C THR A 127 -6.82 4.99 -7.74
N LYS A 128 -6.58 5.83 -6.72
CA LYS A 128 -5.38 6.66 -6.59
C LYS A 128 -4.92 6.72 -5.16
N TYR A 129 -3.61 6.69 -4.99
CA TYR A 129 -3.01 6.84 -3.69
C TYR A 129 -1.62 7.49 -3.75
N HIS A 130 -1.24 8.05 -2.62
CA HIS A 130 0.11 8.51 -2.36
C HIS A 130 0.77 7.60 -1.33
N ILE A 131 2.09 7.53 -1.37
CA ILE A 131 2.85 6.85 -0.32
C ILE A 131 3.66 7.86 0.46
N GLN A 132 3.53 7.79 1.78
CA GLN A 132 4.41 8.49 2.71
C GLN A 132 5.21 7.47 3.50
N TYR A 133 6.39 7.88 3.98
CA TYR A 133 7.22 7.04 4.83
C TYR A 133 7.86 7.80 5.98
N SER A 134 8.16 7.11 7.07
CA SER A 134 8.72 7.71 8.28
C SER A 134 9.73 6.82 9.00
N MET A 135 10.80 7.44 9.51
CA MET A 135 11.88 6.78 10.25
C MET A 135 11.68 6.68 11.76
N ASP A 136 10.81 7.50 12.30
CA ASP A 136 10.52 7.64 13.73
C ASP A 136 9.03 7.43 14.04
N GLY A 137 8.20 7.29 13.00
CA GLY A 137 6.76 7.16 13.11
C GLY A 137 6.03 8.46 13.44
N LYS A 138 6.73 9.60 13.42
CA LYS A 138 6.18 10.93 13.71
C LYS A 138 6.17 11.78 12.46
N ASP A 139 7.34 11.92 11.83
CA ASP A 139 7.50 12.77 10.66
C ASP A 139 7.45 11.91 9.39
N PHE A 140 6.44 12.19 8.55
CA PHE A 140 6.21 11.46 7.32
C PHE A 140 6.63 12.28 6.11
N THR A 141 7.42 11.66 5.24
CA THR A 141 7.87 12.23 3.96
C THR A 141 7.08 11.61 2.83
N LEU A 142 6.54 12.44 1.93
CA LEU A 142 5.89 12.01 0.72
C LEU A 142 6.90 11.40 -0.25
N TYR A 143 6.57 10.26 -0.84
CA TYR A 143 7.43 9.64 -1.84
C TYR A 143 7.37 10.40 -3.16
N THR A 144 8.55 10.76 -3.65
CA THR A 144 8.75 11.42 -4.93
C THR A 144 9.66 10.58 -5.82
N GLU A 145 9.47 10.68 -7.13
CA GLU A 145 10.39 10.12 -8.11
C GLU A 145 11.70 10.91 -8.16
N ASN A 146 12.69 10.37 -8.88
CA ASN A 146 14.04 10.96 -8.95
C ASN A 146 14.05 12.40 -9.51
N ASN A 147 13.01 12.81 -10.23
CA ASN A 147 12.82 14.17 -10.75
C ASN A 147 12.13 15.12 -9.74
N GLY A 148 11.84 14.67 -8.52
CA GLY A 148 11.15 15.45 -7.48
C GLY A 148 9.62 15.47 -7.60
N THR A 149 9.04 14.83 -8.62
CA THR A 149 7.58 14.74 -8.78
C THR A 149 6.99 13.80 -7.75
N VAL A 150 5.90 14.22 -7.10
CA VAL A 150 5.11 13.34 -6.23
C VAL A 150 4.57 12.19 -7.05
N LYS A 151 4.87 10.96 -6.64
CA LYS A 151 4.33 9.79 -7.32
C LYS A 151 2.88 9.60 -6.88
N VAL A 152 1.95 9.79 -7.82
CA VAL A 152 0.55 9.37 -7.69
C VAL A 152 0.48 7.96 -8.26
N GLN A 153 0.11 7.01 -7.42
CA GLN A 153 -0.03 5.62 -7.83
C GLN A 153 -1.46 5.37 -8.29
N TYR A 154 -1.60 4.72 -9.43
CA TYR A 154 -2.87 4.35 -10.00
C TYR A 154 -3.01 2.83 -9.90
N THR A 155 -4.13 2.36 -9.36
CA THR A 155 -4.42 0.93 -9.42
C THR A 155 -4.92 0.61 -10.84
N VAL A 156 -4.14 -0.18 -11.57
CA VAL A 156 -4.51 -0.67 -12.91
C VAL A 156 -5.06 -2.08 -12.79
N ASN A 157 -6.24 -2.31 -13.38
CA ASN A 157 -6.78 -3.65 -13.57
C ASN A 157 -5.99 -4.32 -14.69
N SER A 158 -5.27 -5.40 -14.39
CA SER A 158 -4.82 -6.28 -15.47
C SER A 158 -6.01 -7.13 -15.90
N LEU A 159 -6.71 -6.71 -16.96
CA LEU A 159 -7.50 -7.68 -17.72
C LEU A 159 -6.53 -8.78 -18.15
N GLY A 160 -6.69 -9.99 -17.60
CA GLY A 160 -5.97 -11.15 -18.08
C GLY A 160 -6.14 -11.25 -19.60
N LEU A 161 -5.02 -11.27 -20.32
CA LEU A 161 -4.95 -11.85 -21.66
C LEU A 161 -4.67 -13.34 -21.51
#